data_AF-A0A3P1Y6F3-F1
#
_entry.id   AF-A0A3P1Y6F3-F1
#
_cell.length_a   1.000
_cell.length_b   1.000
_cell.length_c   1.000
_cell.angle_alpha   90.00
_cell.angle_beta   90.00
_cell.angle_gamma   90.00
#
_symmetry.space_group_name_H-M   'P 1'
#
loop_
_entity.id
_entity.type
_entity.pdbx_description
1 polymer ?
#
loop_
_entity_poly.entity_id
_entity_poly.type
_entity_poly.pdbx_seq_one_letter_code
_entity_poly.pdbx_strand_id
1 'polypeptide(L)'
;MPHITAFNLHDEYASNHACGFVQDLHIPNHMAANLDAALRGIAAVCCVLRAESDALTLGDYIRGGLTDAIAMLANHAQGSLEHARDKAEA
;
A
#
# COMPACT_ATOMS: atom_id res chain seq x y z
N MET A 1 -43.85 -4.37 -23.72
CA MET A 1 -42.96 -3.37 -23.10
C MET A 1 -41.96 -4.12 -22.24
N PRO A 2 -40.64 -3.98 -22.46
CA PRO A 2 -39.68 -4.67 -21.62
C PRO A 2 -39.67 -3.98 -20.25
N HIS A 3 -40.01 -4.72 -19.19
CA HIS A 3 -39.78 -4.28 -17.83
C HIS A 3 -38.27 -4.20 -17.63
N ILE A 4 -37.71 -2.99 -17.69
CA ILE A 4 -36.38 -2.74 -17.12
C ILE A 4 -36.60 -2.78 -15.61
N THR A 5 -36.43 -3.95 -15.01
CA THR A 5 -36.23 -4.06 -13.56
C THR A 5 -35.01 -3.22 -13.24
N ALA A 6 -35.23 -2.08 -12.59
CA ALA A 6 -34.16 -1.24 -12.10
C ALA A 6 -33.26 -2.12 -11.24
N PHE A 7 -31.99 -2.24 -11.62
CA PHE A 7 -31.01 -3.02 -10.89
C PHE A 7 -30.90 -2.43 -9.48
N ASN A 8 -31.46 -3.12 -8.49
CA ASN A 8 -31.41 -2.67 -7.11
C ASN A 8 -30.06 -3.09 -6.51
N LEU A 9 -29.12 -2.14 -6.61
CA LEU A 9 -27.76 -2.29 -6.08
C LEU A 9 -27.76 -2.72 -4.60
N HIS A 10 -28.77 -2.30 -3.84
CA HIS A 10 -28.86 -2.54 -2.41
C HIS A 10 -29.27 -3.98 -2.08
N ASP A 11 -30.18 -4.55 -2.86
CA ASP A 11 -30.62 -5.95 -2.71
C ASP A 11 -29.53 -6.91 -3.16
N GLU A 12 -28.82 -6.59 -4.25
CA GLU A 12 -27.69 -7.37 -4.74
C GLU A 12 -26.53 -7.37 -3.72
N TYR A 13 -26.23 -6.20 -3.15
CA TYR A 13 -25.20 -6.07 -2.12
C TYR A 13 -25.56 -6.85 -0.84
N ALA A 14 -26.82 -6.77 -0.39
CA ALA A 14 -27.29 -7.50 0.77
C ALA A 14 -27.28 -9.03 0.55
N SER A 15 -27.64 -9.48 -0.65
CA SER A 15 -27.59 -10.89 -1.07
C SER A 15 -26.15 -11.42 -1.10
N ASN A 16 -25.22 -10.68 -1.71
CA ASN A 16 -23.81 -11.06 -1.76
C ASN A 16 -23.18 -11.12 -0.36
N HIS A 17 -23.47 -10.14 0.49
CA HIS A 17 -23.01 -10.13 1.88
C HIS A 17 -23.59 -11.31 2.69
N ALA A 18 -24.88 -11.65 2.51
CA ALA A 18 -25.52 -12.78 3.19
C ALA A 18 -24.97 -14.15 2.73
N CYS A 19 -24.50 -14.23 1.48
CA CYS A 19 -23.84 -15.41 0.93
C CYS A 19 -22.34 -15.52 1.28
N GLY A 20 -21.80 -14.58 2.08
CA GLY A 20 -20.38 -14.57 2.47
C GLY A 20 -19.45 -13.97 1.42
N PHE A 21 -19.98 -13.40 0.33
CA PHE A 21 -19.22 -12.56 -0.59
C PHE A 21 -19.10 -11.15 -0.01
N VAL A 22 -18.28 -11.04 1.03
CA VAL A 22 -17.72 -9.75 1.42
C VAL A 22 -16.58 -9.50 0.45
N GLN A 23 -16.58 -8.37 -0.27
CA GLN A 23 -15.32 -7.88 -0.83
C GLN A 23 -14.40 -7.69 0.37
N ASP A 24 -13.53 -8.67 0.59
CA ASP A 24 -12.68 -8.76 1.76
C ASP A 24 -11.59 -7.68 1.58
N LEU A 25 -11.94 -6.43 1.88
CA LEU A 25 -11.05 -5.26 1.99
C LEU A 25 -10.04 -5.42 3.15
N HIS A 26 -9.83 -6.65 3.60
CA HIS A 26 -8.91 -6.99 4.66
C HIS A 26 -7.52 -7.16 4.07
N ILE A 27 -6.64 -6.18 4.32
CA ILE A 27 -5.20 -6.34 4.07
C ILE A 27 -4.71 -7.43 5.03
N PRO A 28 -4.20 -8.57 4.51
CA PRO A 28 -3.72 -9.63 5.37
C PRO A 28 -2.58 -9.14 6.28
N ASN A 29 -2.52 -9.63 7.52
CA ASN A 29 -1.56 -9.18 8.53
C ASN A 29 -0.09 -9.16 8.04
N HIS A 30 0.31 -10.11 7.19
CA HIS A 30 1.66 -10.14 6.62
C HIS A 30 1.91 -8.98 5.63
N MET A 31 0.92 -8.58 4.84
CA MET A 31 1.02 -7.41 3.96
C MET A 31 1.04 -6.11 4.78
N ALA A 32 0.21 -6.01 5.83
CA ALA A 32 0.24 -4.86 6.73
C ALA A 32 1.60 -4.72 7.43
N ALA A 33 2.20 -5.83 7.87
CA ALA A 33 3.54 -5.84 8.45
C ALA A 33 4.62 -5.42 7.44
N ASN A 34 4.53 -5.87 6.18
CA ASN A 34 5.46 -5.47 5.12
C ASN A 34 5.36 -3.97 4.82
N LEU A 35 4.14 -3.42 4.79
CA LEU A 35 3.91 -1.98 4.61
C LEU A 35 4.47 -1.17 5.77
N ASP A 36 4.22 -1.59 7.02
CA ASP A 36 4.79 -0.94 8.21
C ASP A 36 6.32 -0.95 8.18
N ALA A 37 6.93 -2.08 7.81
CA ALA A 37 8.37 -2.20 7.66
C ALA A 37 8.94 -1.24 6.58
N ALA A 38 8.27 -1.15 5.43
CA ALA A 38 8.67 -0.25 4.36
C ALA A 38 8.59 1.23 4.78
N LEU A 39 7.49 1.62 5.45
CA LEU A 39 7.29 2.98 5.96
C LEU A 39 8.33 3.36 7.03
N ARG A 40 8.62 2.43 7.96
CA ARG A 40 9.69 2.62 8.95
C ARG A 40 11.06 2.75 8.31
N GLY A 41 11.35 1.95 7.29
CA GLY A 41 12.58 2.05 6.51
C GLY A 41 12.74 3.42 5.85
N ILE A 42 11.68 3.91 5.18
CA ILE A 42 11.67 5.25 4.56
C ILE A 42 11.90 6.33 5.62
N ALA A 43 11.20 6.25 6.75
CA ALA A 43 11.36 7.22 7.85
C ALA A 43 12.81 7.22 8.39
N ALA A 44 13.41 6.05 8.58
CA ALA A 44 14.79 5.94 9.02
C ALA A 44 15.78 6.57 8.03
N VAL A 45 15.61 6.29 6.73
CA VAL A 45 16.47 6.88 5.69
C VAL A 45 16.31 8.40 5.62
N CYS A 46 15.07 8.90 5.70
CA CYS A 46 14.79 10.33 5.77
C CYS A 46 15.44 10.99 7.00
N CYS A 47 15.43 10.32 8.17
CA CYS A 47 16.12 10.81 9.36
C CYS A 47 17.63 10.91 9.15
N VAL A 48 18.26 9.93 8.49
CA VAL A 48 19.70 9.99 8.17
C VAL A 48 19.99 11.15 7.22
N LEU A 49 19.21 11.30 6.15
CA LEU A 49 19.36 12.41 5.21
C LEU A 49 19.18 13.78 5.87
N ARG A 50 18.29 13.88 6.87
CA ARG A 50 18.05 15.12 7.62
C ARG A 50 19.04 15.36 8.77
N ALA A 51 19.75 14.32 9.21
CA ALA A 51 20.78 14.43 10.24
C ALA A 51 22.09 15.03 9.70
N GLU A 52 22.14 15.34 8.40
CA GLU A 52 23.23 16.09 7.81
C GLU A 52 23.44 17.42 8.55
N SER A 53 24.68 17.64 8.96
CA SER A 53 25.09 18.78 9.77
C SER A 53 26.58 19.04 9.54
N ASP A 54 27.10 20.11 10.13
CA ASP A 54 28.54 20.43 10.08
C ASP A 54 29.43 19.32 10.67
N ALA A 55 28.87 18.44 11.51
CA ALA A 55 29.57 17.29 12.09
C ALA A 55 29.41 15.98 11.28
N LEU A 56 28.47 15.93 10.34
CA LEU A 56 28.17 14.77 9.51
C LEU A 56 27.73 15.22 8.12
N THR A 57 28.65 15.19 7.17
CA THR A 57 28.34 15.44 5.76
C THR A 57 28.15 14.11 5.04
N LEU A 58 27.03 13.97 4.34
CA LEU A 58 26.80 12.80 3.50
C LEU A 58 27.40 13.05 2.12
N GLY A 59 28.42 12.27 1.75
CA GLY A 59 28.98 12.31 0.40
C GLY A 59 27.95 11.91 -0.65
N ASP A 60 28.10 12.42 -1.88
CA ASP A 60 27.14 12.26 -2.97
C ASP A 60 26.75 10.80 -3.26
N TYR A 61 27.71 9.88 -3.14
CA TYR A 61 27.46 8.45 -3.32
C TYR A 61 26.49 7.89 -2.27
N ILE A 62 26.68 8.26 -0.99
CA ILE A 62 25.78 7.83 0.08
C ILE A 62 24.42 8.49 -0.07
N ARG A 63 24.38 9.78 -0.43
CA ARG A 63 23.12 10.49 -0.68
C ARG A 63 22.33 9.84 -1.82
N GLY A 64 23.01 9.50 -2.92
CA GLY A 64 22.43 8.77 -4.04
C GLY A 64 21.87 7.41 -3.61
N GLY A 65 22.68 6.59 -2.93
CA GLY A 65 22.24 5.27 -2.45
C GLY A 65 21.08 5.33 -1.46
N LEU A 66 21.02 6.32 -0.58
CA LEU A 66 19.88 6.53 0.33
C LEU A 66 18.62 6.97 -0.43
N THR A 67 18.77 7.78 -1.47
CA THR A 67 17.66 8.16 -2.35
C THR A 67 17.12 6.94 -3.10
N ASP A 68 18.01 6.10 -3.65
CA ASP A 68 17.63 4.85 -4.31
C ASP A 68 16.96 3.88 -3.34
N ALA A 69 17.45 3.80 -2.10
CA ALA A 69 16.83 2.97 -1.06
C ALA A 69 15.39 3.40 -0.75
N ILE A 70 15.10 4.70 -0.69
CA ILE A 70 13.72 5.21 -0.55
C ILE A 70 12.87 4.76 -1.73
N ALA A 71 13.38 4.91 -2.96
CA ALA A 71 12.64 4.51 -4.17
C ALA A 71 12.33 3.01 -4.18
N MET A 72 13.29 2.17 -3.79
CA MET A 72 13.08 0.71 -3.69
C MET A 72 12.03 0.35 -2.63
N LEU A 73 12.08 0.97 -1.45
CA LEU A 73 11.11 0.73 -0.38
C LEU A 73 9.70 1.20 -0.79
N ALA A 74 9.59 2.34 -1.46
CA ALA A 74 8.33 2.87 -1.97
C ALA A 74 7.73 1.93 -3.05
N ASN A 75 8.54 1.47 -3.99
CA ASN A 75 8.10 0.51 -5.01
C ASN A 75 7.64 -0.81 -4.40
N HIS A 76 8.34 -1.30 -3.37
CA HIS A 76 7.94 -2.53 -2.66
C HIS A 76 6.59 -2.36 -1.94
N ALA A 77 6.38 -1.22 -1.27
CA ALA A 77 5.12 -0.90 -0.64
C ALA A 77 3.99 -0.77 -1.67
N GLN A 78 4.24 -0.10 -2.79
CA GLN A 78 3.29 0.04 -3.88
C GLN A 78 2.88 -1.32 -4.47
N GLY A 79 3.83 -2.19 -4.77
CA GLY A 79 3.52 -3.54 -5.27
C GLY A 79 2.70 -4.37 -4.27
N SER A 80 2.92 -4.18 -2.97
CA SER A 80 2.09 -4.82 -1.92
C SER A 80 0.66 -4.28 -1.91
N LEU A 81 0.47 -2.98 -2.14
CA LEU A 81 -0.85 -2.36 -2.24
C LEU A 81 -1.59 -2.77 -3.53
N GLU A 82 -0.89 -2.81 -4.66
CA GLU A 82 -1.45 -3.26 -5.93
C GLU A 82 -1.91 -4.72 -5.83
N HIS A 83 -1.08 -5.59 -5.25
CA HIS A 83 -1.47 -6.98 -5.02
C HIS A 83 -2.68 -7.13 -4.10
N ALA A 84 -2.76 -6.31 -3.04
CA ALA A 84 -3.92 -6.29 -2.14
C ALA A 84 -5.18 -5.80 -2.87
N ARG A 85 -5.07 -4.77 -3.71
CA ARG A 85 -6.17 -4.25 -4.53
C ARG A 85 -6.67 -5.28 -5.52
N ASP A 86 -5.77 -5.90 -6.28
CA ASP A 86 -6.12 -6.89 -7.30
C ASP A 86 -6.84 -8.11 -6.66
N LYS A 87 -6.47 -8.47 -5.42
CA LYS A 87 -7.15 -9.51 -4.65
C LYS A 87 -8.54 -9.08 -4.15
N ALA A 88 -8.75 -7.81 -3.85
CA ALA A 88 -10.05 -7.27 -3.42
C ALA A 88 -11.03 -7.09 -4.59
N GLU A 89 -10.51 -6.94 -5.81
CA GLU A 89 -11.28 -6.83 -7.06
C GLU A 89 -11.61 -8.19 -7.71
N ALA A 90 -10.96 -9.28 -7.27
CA ALA A 90 -11.15 -10.66 -7.77
C ALA A 90 -12.20 -11.45 -6.97
#